data_AF-A0A2N2WSV7-F1
#
_entry.id   AF-A0A2N2WSV7-F1
#
_cell.length_a   1.000
_cell.length_b   1.000
_cell.length_c   1.000
_cell.angle_alpha   90.00
_cell.angle_beta   90.00
_cell.angle_gamma   90.00
#
_symmetry.space_group_name_H-M   'P 1'
#
loop_
_entity.id
_entity.type
_entity.pdbx_description
1 polymer ?
#
loop_
_entity_poly.entity_id
_entity_poly.type
_entity_poly.pdbx_seq_one_letter_code
_entity_poly.pdbx_strand_id
1 'polypeptide(L)'
;MKTKNIVLIILISTLGLLSCIKQNLPDPGTTPEDKTKLADAKVPDSFNWSTSKNVEVSITGLPTVVPIKNTLTITLPDGSKLYNAYHDMSVNLKLTLVVPATVTQLKLKFGTYDETLNIANNKAAFSFIPVVTYGDGM
;
A
#
# COMPACT_ATOMS: atom_id res chain seq x y z
N MET A 1 -72.34 -2.09 -37.31
CA MET A 1 -71.46 -2.31 -36.13
C MET A 1 -69.96 -2.07 -36.38
N LYS A 2 -69.44 -1.98 -37.62
CA LYS A 2 -67.99 -1.87 -37.88
C LYS A 2 -67.39 -0.45 -37.77
N THR A 3 -68.16 0.60 -38.02
CA THR A 3 -67.69 2.00 -38.00
C THR A 3 -67.53 2.58 -36.59
N LYS A 4 -68.35 2.16 -35.61
CA LYS A 4 -68.22 2.60 -34.20
C LYS A 4 -66.90 2.14 -33.55
N ASN A 5 -66.40 0.96 -33.91
CA ASN A 5 -65.15 0.43 -33.35
C ASN A 5 -63.91 1.14 -33.91
N ILE A 6 -63.96 1.60 -35.17
CA ILE A 6 -62.86 2.36 -35.79
C ILE A 6 -62.77 3.78 -35.20
N VAL A 7 -63.92 4.43 -34.96
CA VAL A 7 -63.95 5.76 -34.32
C VAL A 7 -63.42 5.71 -32.88
N LEU A 8 -63.72 4.63 -32.14
CA LEU A 8 -63.19 4.44 -30.78
C LEU A 8 -61.67 4.28 -30.76
N ILE A 9 -61.10 3.55 -31.72
CA ILE A 9 -59.64 3.33 -31.82
C ILE A 9 -58.90 4.62 -32.17
N ILE A 10 -59.46 5.44 -33.07
CA ILE A 10 -58.88 6.75 -33.43
C ILE A 10 -58.93 7.74 -32.25
N LEU A 11 -60.01 7.71 -31.46
CA LEU A 11 -60.15 8.56 -30.27
C LEU A 11 -59.17 8.16 -29.15
N ILE A 12 -58.93 6.87 -28.95
CA ILE A 12 -57.96 6.37 -27.95
C ILE A 12 -56.52 6.68 -28.37
N SER A 13 -56.21 6.62 -29.67
CA SER A 13 -54.86 6.88 -30.18
C SER A 13 -54.46 8.36 -30.09
N THR A 14 -55.42 9.28 -30.19
CA THR A 14 -55.18 10.74 -30.05
C THR A 14 -54.98 11.18 -28.59
N LEU A 15 -55.60 10.49 -27.62
CA LEU A 15 -55.38 10.73 -26.18
C LEU A 15 -53.99 10.27 -25.69
N GLY A 16 -53.37 9.28 -26.36
CA GLY A 16 -52.04 8.76 -26.00
C GLY A 16 -50.88 9.69 -26.33
N LEU A 17 -51.05 10.62 -27.27
CA LEU A 17 -49.98 11.53 -27.72
C LEU A 17 -49.84 12.79 -26.84
N LEU A 18 -50.81 13.08 -25.97
CA LEU A 18 -50.74 14.19 -25.01
C LEU A 18 -50.03 13.83 -23.70
N SER A 19 -49.64 12.57 -23.47
CA SER A 19 -48.92 12.17 -22.24
C SER A 19 -47.42 12.43 -22.29
N CYS A 20 -46.88 12.84 -23.43
CA CYS A 20 -45.46 13.19 -23.62
C CYS A 20 -45.20 14.69 -23.49
N ILE A 21 -45.90 15.37 -22.58
CA ILE A 21 -45.51 16.72 -22.16
C ILE A 21 -44.44 16.52 -21.09
N LYS A 22 -43.20 16.94 -21.40
CA LYS A 22 -42.11 17.03 -20.41
C LYS A 22 -42.66 17.84 -19.22
N GLN A 23 -42.89 17.18 -18.08
CA GLN A 23 -43.19 17.89 -16.85
C GLN A 23 -41.96 18.75 -16.54
N ASN A 24 -42.09 20.07 -16.69
CA ASN A 24 -41.16 21.03 -16.11
C ASN A 24 -41.34 20.95 -14.59
N LEU A 25 -40.79 19.89 -14.00
CA LEU A 25 -40.48 19.85 -12.59
C LEU A 25 -39.59 21.07 -12.32
N PRO A 26 -39.86 21.88 -11.28
CA PRO A 26 -38.92 22.90 -10.85
C PRO A 26 -37.56 22.23 -10.70
N ASP A 27 -36.57 22.75 -11.42
CA ASP A 27 -35.20 22.27 -11.37
C ASP A 27 -34.79 22.17 -9.89
N PRO A 28 -34.56 20.95 -9.36
CA PRO A 28 -34.32 20.76 -7.94
C PRO A 28 -32.91 21.24 -7.63
N GLY A 29 -32.78 22.56 -7.45
CA GLY A 29 -31.54 23.21 -7.08
C GLY A 29 -30.59 23.34 -8.25
N THR A 30 -30.25 24.59 -8.56
CA THR A 30 -28.94 24.96 -9.09
C THR A 30 -27.88 23.98 -8.60
N THR A 31 -27.48 23.10 -9.51
CA THR A 31 -26.28 22.30 -9.30
C THR A 31 -25.16 23.30 -9.06
N PRO A 32 -24.37 23.21 -7.98
CA PRO A 32 -23.22 24.10 -7.82
C PRO A 32 -22.40 24.06 -9.11
N GLU A 33 -22.26 25.20 -9.79
CA GLU A 33 -21.56 25.27 -11.09
C GLU A 33 -20.09 24.86 -10.98
N ASP A 34 -19.55 24.87 -9.76
CA ASP A 34 -18.22 24.36 -9.44
C ASP A 34 -18.25 22.87 -9.10
N LYS A 35 -18.65 22.04 -10.06
CA LYS A 35 -18.25 20.62 -10.01
C LYS A 35 -16.78 20.55 -10.38
N THR A 36 -15.91 20.64 -9.38
CA THR A 36 -14.49 20.26 -9.46
C THR A 36 -14.41 18.96 -10.26
N LYS A 37 -13.89 19.02 -11.48
CA LYS A 37 -13.78 17.85 -12.34
C LYS A 37 -12.62 17.02 -11.83
N LEU A 38 -12.65 15.71 -12.05
CA LEU A 38 -11.51 14.85 -11.73
C LEU A 38 -10.23 15.31 -12.46
N ALA A 39 -10.40 16.00 -13.60
CA ALA A 39 -9.32 16.65 -14.35
C ALA A 39 -8.67 17.83 -13.61
N ASP A 40 -9.36 18.43 -12.64
CA ASP A 40 -8.85 19.54 -11.82
C ASP A 40 -8.08 19.02 -10.60
N ALA A 41 -8.10 17.70 -10.34
CA ALA A 41 -7.34 17.07 -9.27
C ALA A 41 -5.85 16.95 -9.66
N LYS A 42 -5.05 17.94 -9.24
CA LYS A 42 -3.59 17.93 -9.38
C LYS A 42 -2.92 17.54 -8.06
N VAL A 43 -2.03 16.55 -8.09
CA VAL A 43 -1.12 16.30 -6.96
C VAL A 43 0.06 17.27 -7.01
N PRO A 44 0.64 17.65 -5.85
CA PRO A 44 1.87 18.45 -5.83
C PRO A 44 2.96 17.80 -6.67
N ASP A 45 3.83 18.60 -7.28
CA ASP A 45 4.92 18.07 -8.11
C ASP A 45 5.94 17.25 -7.29
N SER A 46 5.93 17.41 -5.95
CA SER A 46 6.71 16.60 -5.00
C SER A 46 6.05 15.27 -4.60
N PHE A 47 4.84 14.99 -5.09
CA PHE A 47 4.13 13.75 -4.77
C PHE A 47 4.81 12.57 -5.47
N ASN A 48 5.22 11.58 -4.68
CA ASN A 48 5.83 10.36 -5.20
C ASN A 48 4.78 9.24 -5.26
N TRP A 49 4.46 8.78 -6.47
CA TRP A 49 3.55 7.64 -6.70
C TRP A 49 4.17 6.28 -6.32
N SER A 50 5.45 6.23 -5.97
CA SER A 50 6.11 5.00 -5.56
C SER A 50 5.50 4.42 -4.29
N THR A 51 4.93 3.23 -4.40
CA THR A 51 4.40 2.46 -3.27
C THR A 51 5.48 1.64 -2.56
N SER A 52 6.70 1.64 -3.11
CA SER A 52 7.86 0.96 -2.55
C SER A 52 9.00 1.94 -2.26
N LYS A 53 9.92 1.51 -1.41
CA LYS A 53 11.16 2.20 -1.11
C LYS A 53 12.31 1.20 -1.03
N ASN A 54 13.50 1.66 -1.37
CA ASN A 54 14.73 0.91 -1.16
C ASN A 54 15.20 1.11 0.27
N VAL A 55 15.56 0.02 0.94
CA VAL A 55 16.10 0.03 2.29
C VAL A 55 17.46 -0.63 2.29
N GLU A 56 18.49 0.11 2.70
CA GLU A 56 19.83 -0.42 2.88
C GLU A 56 19.91 -1.15 4.23
N VAL A 57 20.17 -2.45 4.19
CA VAL A 57 20.38 -3.26 5.38
C VAL A 57 21.87 -3.49 5.55
N SER A 58 22.41 -3.10 6.71
CA SER A 58 23.79 -3.34 7.10
C SER A 58 23.86 -4.27 8.31
N ILE A 59 24.55 -5.39 8.16
CA ILE A 59 24.80 -6.37 9.22
C ILE A 59 26.29 -6.39 9.52
N THR A 60 26.63 -6.12 10.78
CA THR A 60 27.99 -6.20 11.29
C THR A 60 28.24 -7.59 11.86
N GLY A 61 29.19 -8.29 11.26
CA GLY A 61 29.63 -9.61 11.69
C GLY A 61 30.38 -9.58 13.03
N LEU A 62 30.39 -10.72 13.70
CA LEU A 62 31.18 -10.94 14.91
C LEU A 62 32.29 -11.97 14.59
N PRO A 63 33.58 -11.58 14.58
CA PRO A 63 34.66 -12.52 14.42
C PRO A 63 34.66 -13.56 15.54
N THR A 64 34.55 -14.84 15.18
CA THR A 64 34.59 -15.96 16.11
C THR A 64 35.74 -16.92 15.77
N VAL A 65 36.33 -17.55 16.78
CA VAL A 65 37.42 -18.54 16.59
C VAL A 65 36.92 -19.78 15.83
N VAL A 66 35.67 -20.18 16.10
CA VAL A 66 34.97 -21.25 15.39
C VAL A 66 33.91 -20.62 14.49
N PRO A 67 33.89 -20.90 13.17
CA PRO A 67 32.89 -20.35 12.26
C PRO A 67 31.47 -20.78 12.65
N ILE A 68 30.60 -19.80 12.91
CA ILE A 68 29.17 -20.03 13.16
C ILE A 68 28.42 -19.66 11.89
N LYS A 69 27.80 -20.66 11.26
CA LYS A 69 27.08 -20.48 10.00
C LYS A 69 25.65 -20.95 10.13
N ASN A 70 24.72 -20.13 9.67
CA ASN A 70 23.30 -20.46 9.68
C ASN A 70 22.58 -19.70 8.56
N THR A 71 21.31 -20.03 8.36
CA THR A 71 20.44 -19.33 7.44
C THR A 71 20.07 -17.96 8.02
N LEU A 72 20.45 -16.90 7.32
CA LEU A 72 19.99 -15.55 7.55
C LEU A 72 18.73 -15.28 6.73
N THR A 73 17.63 -15.01 7.41
CA THR A 73 16.35 -14.64 6.79
C THR A 73 15.98 -13.22 7.18
N ILE A 74 15.55 -12.41 6.21
CA ILE A 74 14.94 -11.11 6.46
C ILE A 74 13.52 -11.15 5.92
N THR A 75 12.53 -10.84 6.76
CA THR A 75 11.12 -10.81 6.37
C THR A 75 10.47 -9.48 6.68
N LEU A 76 9.35 -9.24 6.01
CA LEU A 76 8.39 -8.23 6.41
C LEU A 76 7.68 -8.64 7.72
N PRO A 77 7.01 -7.70 8.40
CA PRO A 77 6.25 -8.00 9.62
C PRO A 77 5.16 -9.06 9.44
N ASP A 78 4.57 -9.13 8.23
CA ASP A 78 3.56 -10.11 7.81
C ASP A 78 4.12 -11.51 7.52
N GLY A 79 5.45 -11.69 7.57
CA GLY A 79 6.13 -12.97 7.31
C GLY A 79 6.62 -13.17 5.87
N SER A 80 6.34 -12.23 4.96
CA SER A 80 6.84 -12.29 3.58
C SER A 80 8.37 -12.26 3.55
N LYS A 81 9.00 -13.24 2.90
CA LYS A 81 10.46 -13.36 2.82
C LYS A 81 11.03 -12.40 1.78
N LEU A 82 11.97 -11.55 2.21
CA LEU A 82 12.71 -10.62 1.36
C LEU A 82 14.11 -11.14 1.02
N TYR A 83 14.74 -11.82 1.98
CA TYR A 83 16.07 -12.39 1.83
C TYR A 83 16.15 -13.71 2.59
N ASN A 84 16.87 -14.69 2.04
CA ASN A 84 17.10 -15.98 2.65
C ASN A 84 18.37 -16.62 2.07
N ALA A 85 19.45 -16.64 2.83
CA ALA A 85 20.71 -17.22 2.38
C ALA A 85 21.52 -17.79 3.54
N TYR A 86 22.40 -18.74 3.23
CA TYR A 86 23.40 -19.21 4.18
C TYR A 86 24.43 -18.11 4.43
N HIS A 87 24.67 -17.79 5.70
CA HIS A 87 25.51 -16.69 6.12
C HIS A 87 26.43 -17.10 7.26
N ASP A 88 27.67 -16.62 7.19
CA ASP A 88 28.66 -16.78 8.25
C ASP A 88 28.59 -15.56 9.16
N MET A 89 28.40 -15.79 10.47
CA MET A 89 28.27 -14.72 11.47
C MET A 89 29.47 -13.78 11.50
N SER A 90 30.66 -14.25 11.08
CA SER A 90 31.88 -13.42 11.04
C SER A 90 31.93 -12.44 9.87
N VAL A 91 31.03 -12.57 8.89
CA VAL A 91 31.07 -11.80 7.64
C VAL A 91 30.09 -10.63 7.70
N ASN A 92 30.59 -9.43 7.38
CA ASN A 92 29.73 -8.26 7.20
C ASN A 92 28.86 -8.44 5.95
N LEU A 93 27.60 -7.99 6.03
CA LEU A 93 26.67 -8.02 4.89
C LEU A 93 26.05 -6.64 4.68
N LYS A 94 26.08 -6.17 3.44
CA LYS A 94 25.33 -4.99 3.00
C LYS A 94 24.48 -5.38 1.80
N LEU A 95 23.20 -5.05 1.86
CA LEU A 95 22.25 -5.34 0.79
C LEU A 95 21.16 -4.27 0.73
N THR A 96 20.52 -4.16 -0.43
CA THR A 96 19.37 -3.25 -0.62
C THR A 96 18.12 -4.09 -0.83
N LEU A 97 17.09 -3.84 -0.03
CA LEU A 97 15.77 -4.49 -0.14
C LEU A 97 14.75 -3.49 -0.67
N VAL A 98 13.89 -3.97 -1.57
CA VAL A 98 12.71 -3.22 -2.00
C VAL A 98 11.55 -3.62 -1.09
N VAL A 99 10.98 -2.65 -0.38
CA VAL A 99 9.88 -2.91 0.58
C VAL A 99 8.75 -1.92 0.37
N PRO A 100 7.51 -2.25 0.79
CA PRO A 100 6.42 -1.28 0.78
C PRO A 100 6.77 -0.02 1.57
N ALA A 101 6.37 1.15 1.06
CA ALA A 101 6.74 2.44 1.64
C ALA A 101 6.25 2.61 3.09
N THR A 102 5.12 1.98 3.42
CA THR A 102 4.48 2.00 4.74
C THR A 102 5.21 1.16 5.80
N VAL A 103 6.10 0.25 5.39
CA VAL A 103 6.82 -0.63 6.31
C VAL A 103 7.89 0.16 7.03
N THR A 104 7.87 0.12 8.36
CA THR A 104 8.83 0.81 9.24
C THR A 104 9.80 -0.14 9.93
N GLN A 105 9.57 -1.45 9.83
CA GLN A 105 10.34 -2.47 10.55
C GLN A 105 10.56 -3.71 9.68
N LEU A 106 11.70 -4.36 9.84
CA LEU A 106 12.01 -5.67 9.27
C LEU A 106 12.22 -6.67 10.40
N LYS A 107 11.97 -7.95 10.12
CA LYS A 107 12.31 -9.04 11.04
C LYS A 107 13.54 -9.76 10.49
N LEU A 108 14.58 -9.89 11.31
CA LEU A 108 15.79 -10.62 11.01
C LEU A 108 15.80 -11.92 11.82
N LYS A 109 16.12 -13.03 11.17
CA LYS A 109 16.31 -14.32 11.82
C LYS A 109 17.64 -14.92 11.41
N PHE A 110 18.41 -15.40 12.39
CA PHE A 110 19.64 -16.16 12.17
C PHE A 110 19.63 -17.39 13.07
N GLY A 111 19.33 -18.56 12.51
CA GLY A 111 19.12 -19.77 13.30
C GLY A 111 17.93 -19.63 14.25
N THR A 112 18.17 -19.70 15.56
CA THR A 112 17.15 -19.49 16.61
C THR A 112 17.08 -18.05 17.11
N TYR A 113 17.98 -17.17 16.64
CA TYR A 113 18.00 -15.77 17.01
C TYR A 113 17.03 -14.98 16.13
N ASP A 114 16.16 -14.18 16.74
CA ASP A 114 15.14 -13.37 16.07
C ASP A 114 15.24 -11.93 16.58
N GLU A 115 15.27 -10.97 15.66
CA GLU A 115 15.37 -9.53 15.96
C GLU A 115 14.46 -8.68 15.11
N THR A 116 14.08 -7.53 15.64
CA THR A 116 13.30 -6.53 14.91
C THR A 116 14.15 -5.31 14.60
N LEU A 117 14.33 -5.03 13.31
CA LEU A 117 15.14 -3.92 12.83
C LEU A 117 14.25 -2.75 12.45
N ASN A 118 14.43 -1.61 13.12
CA ASN A 118 13.75 -0.38 12.75
C ASN A 118 14.38 0.23 11.49
N ILE A 119 13.53 0.72 10.59
CA ILE A 119 13.94 1.40 9.36
C ILE A 119 13.89 2.91 9.63
N ALA A 120 15.06 3.52 9.70
CA ALA A 120 15.22 4.98 9.83
C ALA A 120 16.02 5.51 8.65
N ASN A 121 15.53 6.57 7.99
CA ASN A 121 16.19 7.17 6.82
C ASN A 121 16.52 6.14 5.72
N ASN A 122 15.60 5.22 5.44
CA ASN A 122 15.78 4.11 4.49
C ASN A 122 16.95 3.18 4.81
N LYS A 123 17.35 3.09 6.09
CA LYS A 123 18.42 2.22 6.56
C LYS A 123 17.94 1.38 7.73
N ALA A 124 18.41 0.13 7.78
CA ALA A 124 18.26 -0.76 8.92
C ALA A 124 19.64 -1.34 9.25
N ALA A 125 19.97 -1.41 10.54
CA ALA A 125 21.27 -1.87 10.98
C ALA A 125 21.10 -2.96 12.04
N PHE A 126 21.97 -3.96 11.97
CA PHE A 126 22.09 -5.02 12.95
C PHE A 126 23.57 -5.32 13.21
N SER A 127 23.87 -5.76 14.42
CA SER A 127 25.22 -6.13 14.84
C SER A 127 25.16 -7.38 15.69
N PHE A 128 25.97 -8.38 15.35
CA PHE A 128 26.18 -9.55 16.20
C PHE A 128 27.03 -9.23 17.44
N ILE A 129 27.63 -8.03 17.51
CA ILE A 129 28.37 -7.55 18.68
C ILE A 129 27.36 -7.02 19.72
N PRO A 130 27.34 -7.55 20.95
CA PRO A 130 26.42 -7.12 21.99
C PRO A 130 26.71 -5.69 22.45
N VAL A 131 25.65 -4.94 22.76
CA VAL A 131 25.78 -3.63 23.42
C VAL A 131 25.97 -3.87 24.91
N VAL A 132 27.13 -3.52 25.44
CA VAL A 132 27.38 -3.55 26.89
C VAL A 132 26.68 -2.36 27.54
N THR A 133 25.53 -2.61 28.18
CA THR A 133 24.98 -1.66 29.15
C THR A 133 25.67 -1.92 30.47
N TYR A 134 26.62 -1.07 30.85
CA TYR A 134 27.07 -1.02 32.24
C TYR A 134 25.85 -0.67 33.07
N GLY A 135 25.33 -1.62 33.83
CA GLY A 135 24.34 -1.31 34.84
C GLY A 135 24.96 -0.27 35.75
N ASP A 136 24.27 0.85 35.96
CA ASP A 136 24.57 1.74 37.06
C ASP A 136 24.51 0.90 38.33
N GLY A 137 25.69 0.49 38.79
CA GLY A 137 25.85 -0.27 40.02
C GLY A 137 25.26 0.54 41.15
N MET A 138 24.25 -0.04 41.80
CA MET A 138 24.02 0.19 43.22
C MET A 138 24.81 -0.85 44.00
#